data_AF-A0A1S3JK01-F1
#
_entry.id   AF-A0A1S3JK01-F1
#
_cell.length_a   1.000
_cell.length_b   1.000
_cell.length_c   1.000
_cell.angle_alpha   90.00
_cell.angle_beta   90.00
_cell.angle_gamma   90.00
#
_symmetry.space_group_name_H-M   'P 1'
#
loop_
_entity.id
_entity.type
_entity.pdbx_description
1 polymer ?
#
loop_
_entity_poly.entity_id
_entity_poly.type
_entity_poly.pdbx_seq_one_letter_code
_entity_poly.pdbx_strand_id
1 'polypeptide(L)'
;MDIMENISNTSARSLARITGKIISLYIVFGDVTRLMTRNMHQVINDRRNWDGIEDLKDKSDLRNELKFWLSNIDRLNRRVMFVEDVPKILGFSDASEHACGGYLIRCNSEICHKMWSDSEKKRSSTWRKLKALFMSLQSFTKFIKNRKIGWFTDNQNVVRIVQTGSTKVHLQTLALNIFNFCVENDIILQIKWIPRTQNAKADFISKIIDTDDWEVTENFFNFMNKKWGSYTIDRFANYENTKVTRFNSKFWNPNTEAVDAFLQDWSNENNWLVPPVALVPKVINHLLGCKAKGTLVVPDWKSATFWPLLQDENSKWKWYIKDIIKFKNGCDICKQGKNKNSYIGSKNFKHQILAIRIDCSE
;
A
#
# COMPACT_ATOMS: atom_id res chain seq x y z
N MET A 1 6.21 -36.15 -8.66
CA MET A 1 6.83 -35.91 -9.97
C MET A 1 5.96 -36.47 -11.09
N ASP A 2 5.53 -37.73 -10.99
CA ASP A 2 4.74 -38.44 -12.02
C ASP A 2 3.49 -37.72 -12.54
N ILE A 3 2.73 -37.02 -11.68
CA ILE A 3 1.51 -36.30 -12.10
C ILE A 3 1.83 -35.02 -12.88
N MET A 4 2.96 -34.35 -12.60
CA MET A 4 3.37 -33.16 -13.36
C MET A 4 3.97 -33.53 -14.73
N GLU A 5 4.63 -34.67 -14.81
CA GLU A 5 5.16 -35.24 -16.07
C GLU A 5 4.03 -35.85 -16.93
N ASN A 6 2.97 -36.38 -16.31
CA ASN A 6 1.78 -36.93 -16.98
C ASN A 6 0.49 -36.12 -16.68
N ILE A 7 0.57 -34.79 -16.69
CA ILE A 7 -0.60 -33.91 -16.44
C ILE A 7 -1.77 -34.25 -17.39
N SER A 8 -1.49 -34.68 -18.62
CA SER A 8 -2.51 -35.07 -19.61
C SER A 8 -3.16 -36.43 -19.38
N ASN A 9 -2.65 -37.24 -18.43
CA ASN A 9 -3.14 -38.59 -18.13
C ASN A 9 -3.48 -38.78 -16.64
N THR A 10 -3.80 -37.69 -15.93
CA THR A 10 -4.10 -37.74 -14.49
C THR A 10 -5.60 -37.95 -14.25
N SER A 11 -5.96 -38.99 -13.51
CA SER A 11 -7.35 -39.24 -13.10
C SER A 11 -7.77 -38.40 -11.88
N ALA A 12 -9.08 -38.19 -11.72
CA ALA A 12 -9.62 -37.51 -10.54
C ALA A 12 -9.25 -38.22 -9.23
N ARG A 13 -9.14 -39.57 -9.25
CA ARG A 13 -8.66 -40.37 -8.10
C ARG A 13 -7.23 -40.02 -7.72
N SER A 14 -6.34 -39.90 -8.70
CA SER A 14 -4.94 -39.52 -8.49
C SER A 14 -4.81 -38.12 -7.90
N LEU A 15 -5.58 -37.15 -8.42
CA LEU A 15 -5.63 -35.79 -7.88
C LEU A 15 -6.15 -35.76 -6.44
N ALA A 16 -7.20 -36.53 -6.12
CA ALA A 16 -7.74 -36.64 -4.77
C ALA A 16 -6.73 -37.21 -3.77
N ARG A 17 -5.92 -38.20 -4.18
CA ARG A 17 -4.85 -38.77 -3.33
C ARG A 17 -3.79 -37.72 -2.98
N ILE A 18 -3.34 -36.93 -3.95
CA ILE A 18 -2.40 -35.82 -3.69
C ILE A 18 -3.03 -34.79 -2.75
N THR A 19 -4.25 -34.36 -3.07
CA THR A 19 -4.97 -33.35 -2.28
C THR A 19 -5.11 -33.79 -0.83
N GLY A 20 -5.50 -35.04 -0.59
CA GLY A 20 -5.59 -35.62 0.75
C GLY A 20 -4.26 -35.61 1.51
N LYS A 21 -3.15 -35.96 0.84
CA LYS A 21 -1.80 -35.88 1.44
C LYS A 21 -1.40 -34.45 1.80
N ILE A 22 -1.71 -33.48 0.95
CA ILE A 22 -1.41 -32.07 1.24
C ILE A 22 -2.23 -31.59 2.45
N ILE A 23 -3.52 -31.92 2.48
CA ILE A 23 -4.40 -31.52 3.59
C ILE A 23 -3.99 -32.18 4.90
N SER A 24 -3.55 -33.44 4.90
CA SER A 24 -3.05 -34.10 6.12
C SER A 24 -1.80 -33.42 6.70
N LEU A 25 -1.06 -32.66 5.89
CA LEU A 25 0.10 -31.87 6.33
C LEU A 25 -0.29 -30.47 6.86
N TYR A 26 -1.57 -30.22 7.13
CA TYR A 26 -2.05 -28.95 7.72
C TYR A 26 -1.30 -28.55 8.98
N ILE A 27 -0.94 -29.51 9.85
CA ILE A 27 -0.21 -29.20 11.08
C ILE A 27 1.18 -28.61 10.82
N VAL A 28 1.81 -29.03 9.71
CA VAL A 28 3.15 -28.61 9.29
C VAL A 28 3.08 -27.29 8.52
N PHE A 29 2.22 -27.20 7.51
CA PHE A 29 2.21 -26.05 6.59
C PHE A 29 1.16 -24.98 6.94
N GLY A 30 0.19 -25.29 7.80
CA GLY A 30 -0.89 -24.39 8.18
C GLY A 30 -1.89 -24.15 7.05
N ASP A 31 -2.49 -22.95 7.06
CA ASP A 31 -3.60 -22.56 6.17
C ASP A 31 -3.28 -22.62 4.67
N VAL A 32 -1.98 -22.60 4.29
CA VAL A 32 -1.56 -22.77 2.90
C VAL A 32 -2.04 -24.08 2.29
N THR A 33 -2.16 -25.15 3.09
CA THR A 33 -2.66 -26.45 2.58
C THR A 33 -4.06 -26.31 2.00
N ARG A 34 -4.90 -25.46 2.60
CA ARG A 34 -6.27 -25.19 2.14
C ARG A 34 -6.30 -24.13 1.05
N LEU A 35 -5.44 -23.10 1.14
CA LEU A 35 -5.36 -22.04 0.15
C LEU A 35 -4.93 -22.56 -1.23
N MET A 36 -3.96 -23.49 -1.27
CA MET A 36 -3.32 -24.00 -2.49
C MET A 36 -3.82 -25.37 -2.93
N THR A 37 -5.03 -25.75 -2.52
CA THR A 37 -5.72 -26.97 -2.98
C THR A 37 -7.15 -26.68 -3.45
N ARG A 38 -7.49 -25.39 -3.61
CA ARG A 38 -8.84 -24.94 -3.98
C ARG A 38 -9.24 -25.43 -5.37
N ASN A 39 -8.35 -25.23 -6.34
CA ASN A 39 -8.60 -25.67 -7.71
C ASN A 39 -8.54 -27.20 -7.80
N MET A 40 -7.68 -27.85 -7.00
CA MET A 40 -7.72 -29.31 -6.87
C MET A 40 -9.10 -29.80 -6.41
N HIS A 41 -9.64 -29.21 -5.34
CA HIS A 41 -10.97 -29.57 -4.83
C HIS A 41 -12.10 -29.26 -5.82
N GLN A 42 -12.01 -28.15 -6.56
CA GLN A 42 -12.99 -27.84 -7.59
C GLN A 42 -13.00 -28.90 -8.69
N VAL A 43 -11.83 -29.27 -9.22
CA VAL A 43 -11.72 -30.31 -10.26
C VAL A 43 -12.17 -31.67 -9.75
N ILE A 44 -11.85 -32.00 -8.50
CA ILE A 44 -12.36 -33.22 -7.87
C ILE A 44 -13.88 -33.16 -7.80
N ASN A 45 -14.49 -32.06 -7.37
CA ASN A 45 -15.95 -31.98 -7.24
C ASN A 45 -16.69 -32.00 -8.59
N ASP A 46 -16.09 -31.41 -9.64
CA ASP A 46 -16.68 -31.34 -10.98
C ASP A 46 -16.47 -32.63 -11.80
N ARG A 47 -15.79 -33.64 -11.23
CA ARG A 47 -15.47 -34.91 -11.91
C ARG A 47 -16.72 -35.64 -12.39
N ARG A 48 -16.64 -36.27 -13.57
CA ARG A 48 -17.67 -37.20 -14.07
C ARG A 48 -17.38 -38.65 -13.70
N ASN A 49 -16.11 -39.04 -13.67
CA ASN A 49 -15.65 -40.38 -13.32
C ASN A 49 -14.37 -40.29 -12.48
N TRP A 50 -14.14 -41.24 -11.58
CA TRP A 50 -12.94 -41.31 -10.75
C TRP A 50 -11.70 -41.73 -11.53
N ASP A 51 -11.87 -42.66 -12.45
CA ASP A 51 -10.78 -43.31 -13.18
C ASP A 51 -10.70 -42.85 -14.65
N GLY A 52 -11.59 -41.94 -15.06
CA GLY A 52 -11.50 -41.25 -16.33
C GLY A 52 -10.31 -40.30 -16.37
N ILE A 53 -9.66 -40.20 -17.52
CA ILE A 53 -8.60 -39.22 -17.77
C ILE A 53 -9.28 -37.86 -17.92
N GLU A 54 -8.98 -36.95 -17.00
CA GLU A 54 -9.43 -35.57 -17.10
C GLU A 54 -8.43 -34.81 -17.99
N ASP A 55 -8.91 -34.07 -19.00
CA ASP A 55 -8.02 -33.18 -19.75
C ASP A 55 -7.67 -31.97 -18.88
N LEU A 56 -6.51 -32.07 -18.21
CA LEU A 56 -5.98 -31.00 -17.36
C LEU A 56 -5.20 -29.95 -18.17
N LYS A 57 -5.22 -30.00 -19.51
CA LYS A 57 -4.49 -29.01 -20.34
C LYS A 57 -5.05 -27.60 -20.22
N ASP A 58 -6.36 -27.48 -20.12
CA ASP A 58 -7.05 -26.18 -20.06
C ASP A 58 -7.17 -25.64 -18.63
N LYS A 59 -6.73 -26.40 -17.62
CA LYS A 59 -6.84 -26.04 -16.19
C LYS A 59 -5.54 -25.40 -15.68
N SER A 60 -5.23 -24.20 -16.16
CA SER A 60 -4.02 -23.45 -15.80
C SER A 60 -3.87 -23.22 -14.29
N ASP A 61 -4.95 -22.91 -13.58
CA ASP A 61 -4.94 -22.68 -12.13
C ASP A 61 -4.59 -23.93 -11.32
N LEU A 62 -5.08 -25.10 -11.74
CA LEU A 62 -4.69 -26.38 -11.14
C LEU A 62 -3.19 -26.65 -11.31
N ARG A 63 -2.67 -26.39 -12.52
CA ARG A 63 -1.24 -26.56 -12.81
C ARG A 63 -0.39 -25.64 -11.94
N ASN A 64 -0.87 -24.42 -11.68
CA ASN A 64 -0.20 -23.47 -10.80
C ASN A 64 -0.16 -23.97 -9.35
N GLU A 65 -1.26 -24.55 -8.84
CA GLU A 65 -1.28 -25.16 -7.51
C GLU A 65 -0.32 -26.37 -7.41
N LEU A 66 -0.31 -27.26 -8.40
CA LEU A 66 0.60 -28.41 -8.43
C LEU A 66 2.07 -27.97 -8.49
N LYS A 67 2.40 -27.00 -9.35
CA LYS A 67 3.73 -26.39 -9.43
C LYS A 67 4.14 -25.74 -8.11
N PHE A 68 3.22 -25.01 -7.47
CA PHE A 68 3.47 -24.40 -6.17
C PHE A 68 3.91 -25.45 -5.15
N TRP A 69 3.16 -26.55 -5.00
CA TRP A 69 3.52 -27.59 -4.04
C TRP A 69 4.85 -28.25 -4.39
N LEU A 70 5.10 -28.55 -5.66
CA LEU A 70 6.36 -29.15 -6.08
C LEU A 70 7.57 -28.25 -5.76
N SER A 71 7.45 -26.94 -6.01
CA SER A 71 8.56 -26.01 -5.82
C SER A 71 8.71 -25.49 -4.38
N ASN A 72 7.70 -25.63 -3.53
CA ASN A 72 7.68 -24.98 -2.21
C ASN A 72 7.62 -25.94 -1.03
N ILE A 73 7.44 -27.25 -1.23
CA ILE A 73 7.25 -28.19 -0.10
C ILE A 73 8.40 -28.15 0.90
N ASP A 74 9.65 -28.16 0.43
CA ASP A 74 10.84 -28.11 1.28
C ASP A 74 11.01 -26.73 1.94
N ARG A 75 10.70 -25.68 1.18
CA ARG A 75 10.79 -24.29 1.65
C ARG A 75 9.76 -23.97 2.74
N LEU A 76 8.56 -24.54 2.65
CA LEU A 76 7.49 -24.38 3.62
C LEU A 76 7.69 -25.27 4.85
N ASN A 77 8.51 -26.31 4.75
CA ASN A 77 8.87 -27.20 5.85
C ASN A 77 9.88 -26.56 6.82
N ARG A 78 9.51 -25.42 7.40
CA ARG A 78 10.38 -24.61 8.29
C ARG A 78 9.87 -24.49 9.73
N ARG A 79 8.92 -25.33 10.15
CA ARG A 79 8.30 -25.15 11.48
C ARG A 79 9.10 -25.78 12.62
N VAL A 80 9.28 -24.94 13.64
CA VAL A 80 9.60 -25.31 15.02
C VAL A 80 8.34 -25.95 15.63
N MET A 81 8.46 -27.21 16.03
CA MET A 81 7.43 -27.93 16.79
C MET A 81 7.30 -27.26 18.16
N PHE A 82 6.24 -26.47 18.35
CA PHE A 82 5.83 -25.89 19.64
C PHE A 82 6.73 -24.78 20.22
N VAL A 83 6.52 -23.55 19.75
CA VAL A 83 6.75 -22.36 20.59
C VAL A 83 5.47 -21.51 20.53
N GLU A 84 4.70 -21.52 21.61
CA GLU A 84 3.57 -20.60 21.77
C GLU A 84 4.08 -19.18 22.06
N ASP A 85 4.69 -18.54 21.07
CA ASP A 85 4.96 -17.11 21.20
C ASP A 85 3.63 -16.36 21.04
N VAL A 86 3.22 -15.62 22.06
CA VAL A 86 2.01 -14.79 21.99
C VAL A 86 2.30 -13.62 21.05
N PRO A 87 1.39 -13.26 20.12
CA PRO A 87 1.64 -12.12 19.25
C PRO A 87 1.91 -10.85 20.05
N LYS A 88 3.12 -10.30 19.90
CA LYS A 88 3.55 -9.08 20.60
C LYS A 88 2.99 -7.82 19.94
N ILE A 89 2.58 -7.91 18.67
CA ILE A 89 1.98 -6.82 17.88
C ILE A 89 0.56 -7.22 17.49
N LEU A 90 -0.37 -6.29 17.69
CA LEU A 90 -1.78 -6.44 17.32
C LEU A 90 -2.14 -5.39 16.27
N GLY A 91 -2.64 -5.84 15.12
CA GLY A 91 -3.09 -4.99 14.03
C GLY A 91 -4.60 -5.03 13.84
N PHE A 92 -5.16 -3.91 13.39
CA PHE A 92 -6.57 -3.74 13.12
C PHE A 92 -6.72 -3.05 11.78
N SER A 93 -7.71 -3.44 10.99
CA SER A 93 -8.02 -2.75 9.74
C SER A 93 -9.51 -2.72 9.45
N ASP A 94 -9.94 -1.68 8.76
CA ASP A 94 -11.27 -1.60 8.19
C ASP A 94 -11.27 -0.86 6.85
N ALA A 95 -12.37 -0.98 6.14
CA ALA A 95 -12.61 -0.30 4.89
C ALA A 95 -14.00 0.32 4.85
N SER A 96 -14.04 1.59 4.45
CA SER A 96 -15.26 2.31 4.09
C SER A 96 -15.48 2.29 2.57
N GLU A 97 -16.51 2.99 2.11
CA GLU A 97 -16.80 3.25 0.69
C GLU A 97 -15.76 4.12 -0.01
N HIS A 98 -14.99 4.90 0.75
CA HIS A 98 -14.08 5.90 0.19
C HIS A 98 -12.60 5.61 0.44
N ALA A 99 -12.27 4.87 1.51
CA ALA A 99 -10.89 4.59 1.89
C ALA A 99 -10.76 3.30 2.72
N CYS A 100 -9.52 2.86 2.96
CA CYS A 100 -9.18 1.94 4.04
C CYS A 100 -8.26 2.59 5.07
N GLY A 101 -8.27 2.00 6.25
CA GLY A 101 -7.37 2.35 7.32
C GLY A 101 -6.96 1.13 8.13
N GLY A 102 -5.82 1.22 8.77
CA GLY A 102 -5.37 0.25 9.75
C GLY A 102 -4.45 0.88 10.76
N TYR A 103 -4.31 0.22 11.91
CA TYR A 103 -3.41 0.67 12.95
C TYR A 103 -2.79 -0.51 13.69
N LEU A 104 -1.63 -0.27 14.28
CA LEU A 104 -0.98 -1.20 15.19
C LEU A 104 -1.14 -0.74 16.65
N ILE A 105 -1.24 -1.71 17.56
CA ILE A 105 -1.08 -1.51 19.00
C ILE A 105 0.24 -2.19 19.40
N ARG A 106 0.89 -1.64 20.45
CA ARG A 106 2.19 -2.09 20.98
C ARG A 106 3.38 -1.79 20.05
N CYS A 107 3.18 -0.85 19.13
CA CYS A 107 4.22 -0.25 18.28
C CYS A 107 3.79 1.18 17.95
N ASN A 108 4.12 2.14 18.83
CA ASN A 108 3.90 3.59 18.70
C ASN A 108 2.52 4.09 18.25
N SER A 109 1.50 3.22 18.26
CA SER A 109 0.16 3.50 17.73
C SER A 109 0.13 3.94 16.25
N GLU A 110 1.01 3.36 15.43
CA GLU A 110 1.15 3.71 14.01
C GLU A 110 -0.15 3.49 13.22
N ILE A 111 -0.44 4.40 12.29
CA ILE A 111 -1.64 4.40 11.45
C ILE A 111 -1.25 4.37 9.97
N CYS A 112 -1.92 3.51 9.20
CA CYS A 112 -1.87 3.50 7.75
C CYS A 112 -3.25 3.87 7.18
N HIS A 113 -3.25 4.55 6.03
CA HIS A 113 -4.48 4.97 5.37
C HIS A 113 -4.28 5.06 3.86
N LYS A 114 -5.33 4.74 3.10
CA LYS A 114 -5.37 4.91 1.65
C LYS A 114 -6.78 5.26 1.18
N MET A 115 -6.90 6.27 0.34
CA MET A 115 -8.13 6.53 -0.42
C MET A 115 -8.28 5.59 -1.62
N TRP A 116 -9.50 5.17 -1.88
CA TRP A 116 -9.81 4.31 -3.03
C TRP A 116 -9.79 5.07 -4.34
N SER A 117 -9.21 4.44 -5.36
CA SER A 117 -9.49 4.80 -6.76
C SER A 117 -10.93 4.45 -7.14
N ASP A 118 -11.43 5.02 -8.23
CA ASP A 118 -12.83 4.81 -8.65
C ASP A 118 -13.13 3.35 -9.04
N SER A 119 -12.12 2.59 -9.48
CA SER A 119 -12.26 1.15 -9.72
C SER A 119 -12.33 0.36 -8.41
N GLU A 120 -11.60 0.78 -7.37
CA GLU A 120 -11.61 0.15 -6.04
C GLU A 120 -12.90 0.44 -5.27
N LYS A 121 -13.46 1.66 -5.39
CA LYS A 121 -14.75 2.03 -4.78
C LYS A 121 -15.89 1.11 -5.24
N LYS A 122 -15.87 0.69 -6.51
CA LYS A 122 -16.88 -0.20 -7.12
C LYS A 122 -16.75 -1.66 -6.67
N ARG A 123 -15.70 -2.03 -5.92
CA ARG A 123 -15.52 -3.40 -5.43
C ARG A 123 -16.40 -3.69 -4.20
N SER A 124 -16.69 -4.97 -3.99
CA SER A 124 -17.48 -5.44 -2.85
C SER A 124 -16.84 -5.05 -1.51
N SER A 125 -17.67 -4.92 -0.47
CA SER A 125 -17.19 -4.63 0.89
C SER A 125 -16.14 -5.65 1.38
N THR A 126 -16.36 -6.94 1.13
CA THR A 126 -15.39 -8.00 1.47
C THR A 126 -14.05 -7.81 0.76
N TRP A 127 -14.06 -7.44 -0.53
CA TRP A 127 -12.82 -7.13 -1.26
C TRP A 127 -12.10 -5.93 -0.65
N ARG A 128 -12.83 -4.85 -0.35
CA ARG A 128 -12.26 -3.63 0.25
C ARG A 128 -11.64 -3.91 1.62
N LYS A 129 -12.28 -4.71 2.47
CA LYS A 129 -11.74 -5.11 3.78
C LYS A 129 -10.54 -6.04 3.68
N LEU A 130 -10.56 -7.00 2.75
CA LEU A 130 -9.39 -7.85 2.48
C LEU A 130 -8.20 -7.04 1.93
N LYS A 131 -8.48 -6.07 1.05
CA LYS A 131 -7.47 -5.13 0.56
C LYS A 131 -6.96 -4.21 1.66
N ALA A 132 -7.80 -3.78 2.60
CA ALA A 132 -7.40 -3.00 3.78
C ALA A 132 -6.38 -3.74 4.64
N LEU A 133 -6.63 -5.02 4.94
CA LEU A 133 -5.66 -5.90 5.60
C LEU A 133 -4.34 -5.91 4.82
N PHE A 134 -4.39 -6.22 3.53
CA PHE A 134 -3.18 -6.34 2.72
C PHE A 134 -2.37 -5.03 2.67
N MET A 135 -3.04 -3.90 2.43
CA MET A 135 -2.41 -2.57 2.44
C MET A 135 -1.76 -2.26 3.80
N SER A 136 -2.41 -2.64 4.89
CA SER A 136 -1.89 -2.40 6.24
C SER A 136 -0.64 -3.24 6.51
N LEU A 137 -0.64 -4.52 6.12
CA LEU A 137 0.54 -5.38 6.21
C LEU A 137 1.73 -4.79 5.43
N GLN A 138 1.51 -4.35 4.18
CA GLN A 138 2.54 -3.73 3.36
C GLN A 138 3.06 -2.41 3.96
N SER A 139 2.18 -1.60 4.52
CA SER A 139 2.54 -0.31 5.13
C SER A 139 3.36 -0.47 6.40
N PHE A 140 3.08 -1.53 7.17
CA PHE A 140 3.75 -1.77 8.44
C PHE A 140 4.92 -2.77 8.37
N THR A 141 5.39 -3.11 7.16
CA THR A 141 6.47 -4.10 6.94
C THR A 141 7.64 -3.91 7.91
N LYS A 142 8.10 -2.66 8.10
CA LYS A 142 9.21 -2.29 9.00
C LYS A 142 9.01 -2.75 10.46
N PHE A 143 7.75 -2.83 10.91
CA PHE A 143 7.40 -3.16 12.29
C PHE A 143 7.06 -4.63 12.47
N ILE A 144 6.55 -5.30 11.43
CA ILE A 144 5.97 -6.64 11.53
C ILE A 144 6.83 -7.74 10.88
N LYS A 145 7.85 -7.39 10.09
CA LYS A 145 8.76 -8.35 9.44
C LYS A 145 9.44 -9.25 10.47
N ASN A 146 9.57 -10.54 10.15
CA ASN A 146 10.14 -11.58 11.02
C ASN A 146 9.40 -11.72 12.37
N ARG A 147 8.09 -11.45 12.41
CA ARG A 147 7.30 -11.49 13.66
C ARG A 147 5.99 -12.23 13.48
N LYS A 148 5.51 -12.74 14.61
CA LYS A 148 4.13 -13.22 14.76
C LYS A 148 3.22 -12.08 15.17
N ILE A 149 2.15 -11.87 14.40
CA ILE A 149 1.20 -10.76 14.59
C ILE A 149 -0.24 -11.28 14.71
N GLY A 150 -1.01 -10.68 15.60
CA GLY A 150 -2.45 -10.87 15.69
C GLY A 150 -3.14 -9.80 14.86
N TRP A 151 -4.07 -10.17 13.98
CA TRP A 151 -4.80 -9.21 13.16
C TRP A 151 -6.31 -9.32 13.35
N PHE A 152 -6.97 -8.19 13.52
CA PHE A 152 -8.40 -8.13 13.78
C PHE A 152 -9.16 -7.39 12.68
N THR A 153 -10.32 -7.93 12.33
CA THR A 153 -11.26 -7.34 11.37
C THR A 153 -12.69 -7.65 11.79
N ASP A 154 -13.63 -6.78 11.45
CA ASP A 154 -15.05 -6.95 11.73
C ASP A 154 -15.79 -7.81 10.67
N ASN A 155 -15.09 -8.35 9.68
CA ASN A 155 -15.67 -9.16 8.62
C ASN A 155 -15.22 -10.62 8.68
N GLN A 156 -16.15 -11.51 9.07
CA GLN A 156 -15.90 -12.96 9.15
C GLN A 156 -15.49 -13.59 7.81
N ASN A 157 -15.98 -13.05 6.68
CA ASN A 157 -15.57 -13.54 5.37
C ASN A 157 -14.09 -13.29 5.11
N VAL A 158 -13.54 -12.16 5.57
CA VAL A 158 -12.10 -11.86 5.42
C VAL A 158 -11.27 -12.88 6.18
N VAL A 159 -11.64 -13.20 7.42
CA VAL A 159 -11.00 -14.24 8.23
C VAL A 159 -11.01 -15.58 7.50
N ARG A 160 -12.18 -16.01 7.05
CA ARG A 160 -12.35 -17.28 6.32
C ARG A 160 -11.54 -17.32 5.02
N ILE A 161 -11.50 -16.22 4.27
CA ILE A 161 -10.78 -16.14 3.00
C ILE A 161 -9.27 -16.21 3.22
N VAL A 162 -8.74 -15.55 4.24
CA VAL A 162 -7.30 -15.64 4.55
C VAL A 162 -6.91 -17.07 4.98
N GLN A 163 -7.75 -17.76 5.74
CA GLN A 163 -7.47 -19.10 6.24
C GLN A 163 -7.71 -20.23 5.23
N THR A 164 -8.66 -20.05 4.31
CA THR A 164 -9.14 -21.14 3.44
C THR A 164 -9.30 -20.77 1.98
N GLY A 165 -9.07 -19.52 1.61
CA GLY A 165 -9.24 -19.02 0.24
C GLY A 165 -10.68 -18.65 -0.12
N SER A 166 -10.92 -18.40 -1.41
CA SER A 166 -12.23 -18.05 -1.97
C SER A 166 -12.46 -18.74 -3.31
N THR A 167 -13.72 -19.01 -3.65
CA THR A 167 -14.10 -19.43 -5.02
C THR A 167 -14.12 -18.26 -5.99
N LYS A 168 -14.20 -17.02 -5.49
CA LYS A 168 -14.15 -15.83 -6.32
C LYS A 168 -12.70 -15.51 -6.65
N VAL A 169 -12.31 -15.64 -7.93
CA VAL A 169 -10.95 -15.43 -8.43
C VAL A 169 -10.30 -14.18 -7.84
N HIS A 170 -10.96 -13.02 -7.92
CA HIS A 170 -10.41 -11.76 -7.41
C HIS A 170 -10.17 -11.71 -5.89
N LEU A 171 -10.91 -12.49 -5.10
CA LEU A 171 -10.67 -12.63 -3.65
C LEU A 171 -9.58 -13.65 -3.37
N GLN A 172 -9.53 -14.73 -4.16
CA GLN A 172 -8.46 -15.72 -4.07
C GLN A 172 -7.10 -15.09 -4.40
N THR A 173 -7.02 -14.28 -5.45
CA THR A 173 -5.80 -13.54 -5.80
C THR A 173 -5.32 -12.67 -4.63
N LEU A 174 -6.22 -11.96 -3.94
CA LEU A 174 -5.83 -11.17 -2.76
C LEU A 174 -5.39 -12.05 -1.58
N ALA A 175 -6.05 -13.18 -1.35
CA ALA A 175 -5.64 -14.11 -0.30
C ALA A 175 -4.23 -14.67 -0.56
N LEU A 176 -3.93 -15.03 -1.81
CA LEU A 176 -2.60 -15.48 -2.23
C LEU A 176 -1.56 -14.37 -2.11
N ASN A 177 -1.90 -13.12 -2.46
CA ASN A 177 -0.99 -11.99 -2.28
C ASN A 177 -0.66 -11.74 -0.80
N ILE A 178 -1.65 -11.84 0.10
CA ILE A 178 -1.43 -11.75 1.55
C ILE A 178 -0.52 -12.90 2.01
N PHE A 179 -0.79 -14.12 1.59
CA PHE A 179 0.00 -15.29 1.94
C PHE A 179 1.46 -15.15 1.48
N ASN A 180 1.68 -14.85 0.20
CA ASN A 180 3.02 -14.68 -0.37
C ASN A 180 3.79 -13.56 0.33
N PHE A 181 3.14 -12.41 0.58
CA PHE A 181 3.75 -11.31 1.30
C PHE A 181 4.17 -11.71 2.72
N CYS A 182 3.33 -12.47 3.45
CA CYS A 182 3.68 -12.96 4.77
C CYS A 182 4.88 -13.90 4.71
N VAL A 183 4.93 -14.79 3.72
CA VAL A 183 6.03 -15.74 3.52
C VAL A 183 7.34 -15.04 3.16
N GLU A 184 7.30 -14.05 2.26
CA GLU A 184 8.48 -13.28 1.83
C GLU A 184 9.07 -12.43 2.97
N ASN A 185 8.25 -12.03 3.94
CA ASN A 185 8.65 -11.19 5.07
C ASN A 185 8.73 -11.96 6.40
N ASP A 186 8.66 -13.28 6.37
CA ASP A 186 8.69 -14.16 7.55
C ASP A 186 7.68 -13.72 8.64
N ILE A 187 6.45 -13.41 8.21
CA ILE A 187 5.36 -12.97 9.07
C ILE A 187 4.43 -14.15 9.36
N ILE A 188 4.21 -14.44 10.65
CA ILE A 188 3.18 -15.40 11.09
C ILE A 188 1.91 -14.62 11.41
N LEU A 189 0.96 -14.60 10.47
CA LEU A 189 -0.31 -13.88 10.60
C LEU A 189 -1.38 -14.73 11.32
N GLN A 190 -1.84 -14.27 12.48
CA GLN A 190 -3.00 -14.83 13.19
C GLN A 190 -4.21 -13.90 13.08
N ILE A 191 -5.08 -14.17 12.10
CA ILE A 191 -6.28 -13.36 11.87
C ILE A 191 -7.46 -13.81 12.73
N LYS A 192 -8.20 -12.86 13.32
CA LYS A 192 -9.38 -13.09 14.14
C LYS A 192 -10.49 -12.09 13.81
N TRP A 193 -11.73 -12.55 13.95
CA TRP A 193 -12.90 -11.69 13.84
C TRP A 193 -13.18 -11.00 15.18
N ILE A 194 -13.62 -9.74 15.13
CA ILE A 194 -14.13 -9.00 16.29
C ILE A 194 -15.47 -8.31 15.94
N PRO A 195 -16.35 -8.06 16.92
CA PRO A 195 -17.53 -7.24 16.70
C PRO A 195 -17.16 -5.84 16.20
N ARG A 196 -18.02 -5.24 15.36
CA ARG A 196 -17.81 -3.88 14.81
C ARG A 196 -17.61 -2.83 15.90
N THR A 197 -18.29 -2.96 17.04
CA THR A 197 -18.15 -2.08 18.21
C THR A 197 -16.73 -2.06 18.76
N GLN A 198 -15.98 -3.16 18.63
CA GLN A 198 -14.59 -3.27 19.04
C GLN A 198 -13.61 -2.81 17.95
N ASN A 199 -14.07 -2.57 16.72
CA ASN A 199 -13.26 -2.10 15.59
C ASN A 199 -13.43 -0.60 15.28
N ALA A 200 -14.01 0.16 16.23
CA ALA A 200 -14.41 1.56 16.02
C ALA A 200 -13.26 2.47 15.55
N LYS A 201 -12.04 2.28 16.06
CA LYS A 201 -10.88 3.07 15.65
C LYS A 201 -10.49 2.81 14.20
N ALA A 202 -10.50 1.56 13.74
CA ALA A 202 -10.20 1.25 12.35
C ALA A 202 -11.31 1.76 11.40
N ASP A 203 -12.57 1.64 11.82
CA ASP A 203 -13.73 2.20 11.09
C ASP A 203 -13.58 3.73 10.92
N PHE A 204 -13.21 4.45 12.00
CA PHE A 204 -12.93 5.89 11.95
C PHE A 204 -11.81 6.24 10.97
N ILE A 205 -10.65 5.57 11.07
CA ILE A 205 -9.51 5.82 10.17
C ILE A 205 -9.93 5.57 8.72
N SER A 206 -10.68 4.49 8.46
CA SER A 206 -11.13 4.15 7.10
C SER A 206 -12.09 5.18 6.49
N LYS A 207 -12.63 6.11 7.28
CA LYS A 207 -13.54 7.17 6.82
C LYS A 207 -12.85 8.53 6.64
N ILE A 208 -11.55 8.65 6.92
CA ILE A 208 -10.79 9.86 6.67
C ILE A 208 -10.77 10.14 5.16
N ILE A 209 -11.15 11.36 4.78
CA ILE A 209 -11.11 11.86 3.40
C ILE A 209 -10.04 12.95 3.35
N ASP A 210 -9.08 12.81 2.43
CA ASP A 210 -8.11 13.88 2.17
C ASP A 210 -8.68 14.85 1.13
N THR A 211 -8.95 16.08 1.54
CA THR A 211 -9.50 17.14 0.67
C THR A 211 -8.42 17.90 -0.08
N ASP A 212 -7.18 17.84 0.41
CA ASP A 212 -6.08 18.67 -0.07
C ASP A 212 -5.06 17.84 -0.87
N ASP A 213 -5.46 16.65 -1.33
CA ASP A 213 -4.64 15.75 -2.13
C ASP A 213 -4.53 16.24 -3.58
N TRP A 214 -3.39 16.83 -3.91
CA TRP A 214 -2.99 17.20 -5.26
C TRP A 214 -1.54 16.77 -5.50
N GLU A 215 -1.21 16.54 -6.77
CA GLU A 215 0.13 16.16 -7.21
C GLU A 215 0.55 16.99 -8.42
N VAL A 216 1.80 16.83 -8.86
CA VAL A 216 2.27 17.38 -10.12
C VAL A 216 2.39 16.32 -11.22
N THR A 217 2.33 16.76 -12.48
CA THR A 217 2.54 15.91 -13.65
C THR A 217 3.99 15.42 -13.73
N GLU A 218 4.16 14.23 -14.32
CA GLU A 218 5.48 13.62 -14.47
C GLU A 218 6.40 14.43 -15.39
N ASN A 219 5.85 15.04 -16.43
CA ASN A 219 6.60 15.91 -17.34
C ASN A 219 7.15 17.14 -16.61
N PHE A 220 6.34 17.74 -15.74
CA PHE A 220 6.79 18.87 -14.92
C PHE A 220 7.87 18.44 -13.93
N PHE A 221 7.66 17.34 -13.20
CA PHE A 221 8.69 16.82 -12.28
C PHE A 221 10.01 16.55 -13.00
N ASN A 222 9.98 15.87 -14.14
CA ASN A 222 11.17 15.57 -14.94
C ASN A 222 11.89 16.83 -15.43
N PHE A 223 11.15 17.87 -15.84
CA PHE A 223 11.72 19.16 -16.19
C PHE A 223 12.45 19.79 -14.98
N MET A 224 11.80 19.80 -13.81
CA MET A 224 12.39 20.36 -12.60
C MET A 224 13.58 19.54 -12.09
N ASN A 225 13.56 18.21 -12.25
CA ASN A 225 14.66 17.33 -11.84
C ASN A 225 15.90 17.52 -12.74
N LYS A 226 15.71 17.81 -14.03
CA LYS A 226 16.81 18.19 -14.92
C LYS A 226 17.42 19.55 -14.55
N LYS A 227 16.61 20.48 -14.04
CA LYS A 227 17.02 21.86 -13.76
C LYS A 227 17.67 22.06 -12.38
N TRP A 228 17.06 21.51 -11.32
CA TRP A 228 17.50 21.70 -9.92
C TRP A 228 17.63 20.37 -9.15
N GLY A 229 17.47 19.24 -9.82
CA GLY A 229 17.71 17.92 -9.24
C GLY A 229 19.20 17.52 -9.24
N SER A 230 19.53 16.25 -9.00
CA SER A 230 18.59 15.17 -8.69
C SER A 230 17.94 15.38 -7.32
N TYR A 231 16.62 15.22 -7.21
CA TYR A 231 15.95 15.21 -5.90
C TYR A 231 16.20 13.89 -5.19
N THR A 232 16.45 13.96 -3.88
CA THR A 232 16.80 12.78 -3.09
C THR A 232 15.61 12.23 -2.32
N ILE A 233 14.61 13.07 -2.03
CA ILE A 233 13.44 12.72 -1.23
C ILE A 233 12.22 13.59 -1.57
N ASP A 234 11.05 12.96 -1.61
CA ASP A 234 9.74 13.61 -1.76
C ASP A 234 9.06 13.74 -0.38
N ARG A 235 8.87 14.96 0.11
CA ARG A 235 8.42 15.17 1.50
C ARG A 235 6.89 15.14 1.68
N PHE A 236 6.12 15.25 0.60
CA PHE A 236 4.66 15.40 0.69
C PHE A 236 3.95 14.47 -0.29
N ALA A 237 4.27 13.18 -0.22
CA ALA A 237 3.77 12.17 -1.14
C ALA A 237 3.19 10.95 -0.43
N ASN A 238 2.55 10.10 -1.19
CA ASN A 238 2.17 8.74 -0.84
C ASN A 238 2.72 7.78 -1.90
N TYR A 239 2.56 6.48 -1.68
CA TYR A 239 3.12 5.46 -2.56
C TYR A 239 2.56 5.45 -4.00
N GLU A 240 1.48 6.20 -4.27
CA GLU A 240 0.86 6.30 -5.60
C GLU A 240 1.29 7.55 -6.37
N ASN A 241 1.73 8.62 -5.69
CA ASN A 241 2.10 9.90 -6.32
C ASN A 241 3.56 10.32 -6.12
N THR A 242 4.33 9.57 -5.33
CA THR A 242 5.75 9.86 -5.08
C THR A 242 6.55 9.99 -6.37
N LYS A 243 7.43 10.99 -6.42
CA LYS A 243 8.29 11.26 -7.58
C LYS A 243 9.68 10.66 -7.49
N VAL A 244 10.06 10.21 -6.30
CA VAL A 244 11.33 9.52 -6.05
C VAL A 244 11.12 8.32 -5.14
N THR A 245 12.14 7.48 -5.00
CA THR A 245 12.07 6.22 -4.23
C THR A 245 11.90 6.46 -2.73
N ARG A 246 12.55 7.49 -2.17
CA ARG A 246 12.45 7.89 -0.77
C ARG A 246 11.38 8.96 -0.62
N PHE A 247 10.41 8.74 0.27
CA PHE A 247 9.35 9.72 0.49
C PHE A 247 8.76 9.70 1.89
N ASN A 248 8.25 10.84 2.32
CA ASN A 248 7.45 10.99 3.53
C ASN A 248 5.97 11.14 3.19
N SER A 249 5.12 10.53 4.02
CA SER A 249 3.67 10.53 3.83
C SER A 249 2.94 10.94 5.11
N LYS A 250 1.69 11.39 4.95
CA LYS A 250 0.82 11.79 6.07
C LYS A 250 0.46 10.60 6.99
N PHE A 251 0.24 9.43 6.39
CA PHE A 251 0.01 8.16 7.07
C PHE A 251 0.94 7.11 6.49
N TRP A 252 1.18 6.00 7.20
CA TRP A 252 1.99 4.92 6.64
C TRP A 252 1.35 4.36 5.37
N ASN A 253 2.19 4.20 4.35
CA ASN A 253 1.90 3.51 3.10
C ASN A 253 3.01 2.52 2.79
N PRO A 254 2.82 1.60 1.82
CA PRO A 254 3.91 0.75 1.36
C PRO A 254 5.13 1.62 0.98
N ASN A 255 6.30 1.26 1.48
CA ASN A 255 7.59 1.93 1.23
C ASN A 255 7.75 3.35 1.79
N THR A 256 6.80 3.87 2.59
CA THR A 256 7.00 5.14 3.30
C THR A 256 8.31 5.13 4.09
N GLU A 257 9.15 6.15 3.92
CA GLU A 257 10.39 6.31 4.68
C GLU A 257 10.07 6.65 6.14
N ALA A 258 9.27 7.69 6.33
CA ALA A 258 8.75 8.13 7.62
C ALA A 258 7.41 8.87 7.45
N VAL A 259 6.60 8.86 8.51
CA VAL A 259 5.39 9.68 8.62
C VAL A 259 5.71 11.04 9.25
N ASP A 260 4.89 12.03 8.94
CA ASP A 260 5.09 13.44 9.32
C ASP A 260 6.46 13.99 8.87
N ALA A 261 6.46 14.65 7.71
CA ALA A 261 7.65 15.25 7.13
C ALA A 261 8.32 16.27 8.06
N PHE A 262 7.56 16.92 8.96
CA PHE A 262 8.09 17.95 9.86
C PHE A 262 8.80 17.38 11.09
N LEU A 263 8.72 16.07 11.32
CA LEU A 263 9.53 15.39 12.33
C LEU A 263 10.88 14.90 11.78
N GLN A 264 11.13 15.08 10.49
CA GLN A 264 12.33 14.62 9.83
C GLN A 264 13.34 15.75 9.66
N ASP A 265 14.63 15.41 9.73
CA ASP A 265 15.68 16.34 9.31
C ASP A 265 15.73 16.43 7.78
N TRP A 266 15.73 17.66 7.27
CA TRP A 266 15.79 17.98 5.85
C TRP A 266 17.17 18.45 5.40
N SER A 267 18.10 18.60 6.35
CA SER A 267 19.50 18.92 6.06
C SER A 267 20.14 17.87 5.15
N ASN A 268 21.16 18.26 4.39
CA ASN A 268 21.91 17.38 3.48
C ASN A 268 21.11 16.69 2.35
N GLU A 269 19.83 17.01 2.21
CA GLU A 269 18.95 16.46 1.18
C GLU A 269 18.60 17.52 0.12
N ASN A 270 18.25 17.08 -1.08
CA ASN A 270 17.63 17.93 -2.11
C ASN A 270 16.13 17.65 -2.13
N ASN A 271 15.38 18.44 -1.35
CA ASN A 271 14.00 18.17 -1.02
C ASN A 271 13.03 18.55 -2.16
N TRP A 272 12.21 17.60 -2.60
CA TRP A 272 11.06 17.87 -3.46
C TRP A 272 9.82 18.17 -2.59
N LEU A 273 9.20 19.33 -2.79
CA LEU A 273 8.19 19.87 -1.87
C LEU A 273 6.93 20.30 -2.65
N VAL A 274 5.88 19.48 -2.56
CA VAL A 274 4.53 19.76 -3.10
C VAL A 274 3.50 19.65 -1.96
N PRO A 275 3.54 20.53 -0.96
CA PRO A 275 2.68 20.42 0.21
C PRO A 275 1.23 20.88 -0.10
N PRO A 276 0.25 20.46 0.72
CA PRO A 276 -1.00 21.20 0.88
C PRO A 276 -0.72 22.69 1.11
N VAL A 277 -1.48 23.57 0.46
CA VAL A 277 -1.19 25.03 0.46
C VAL A 277 -1.16 25.62 1.87
N ALA A 278 -2.04 25.13 2.76
CA ALA A 278 -2.09 25.54 4.17
C ALA A 278 -0.80 25.24 4.94
N LEU A 279 0.00 24.26 4.50
CA LEU A 279 1.25 23.85 5.14
C LEU A 279 2.48 24.58 4.61
N VAL A 280 2.37 25.34 3.52
CA VAL A 280 3.49 26.07 2.91
C VAL A 280 4.25 26.95 3.91
N PRO A 281 3.59 27.73 4.81
CA PRO A 281 4.32 28.50 5.82
C PRO A 281 5.19 27.61 6.72
N LYS A 282 4.66 26.46 7.14
CA LYS A 282 5.39 25.48 7.96
C LYS A 282 6.56 24.86 7.19
N VAL A 283 6.40 24.60 5.89
CA VAL A 283 7.48 24.10 5.01
C VAL A 283 8.64 25.07 4.92
N ILE A 284 8.38 26.35 4.69
CA ILE A 284 9.43 27.38 4.60
C ILE A 284 10.16 27.51 5.94
N ASN A 285 9.42 27.56 7.06
CA ASN A 285 10.03 27.63 8.39
C ASN A 285 10.86 26.39 8.72
N HIS A 286 10.42 25.20 8.30
CA HIS A 286 11.15 23.96 8.51
C HIS A 286 12.43 23.89 7.66
N LEU A 287 12.39 24.35 6.40
CA LEU A 287 13.60 24.51 5.57
C LEU A 287 14.63 25.42 6.24
N LEU A 288 14.18 26.57 6.78
CA LEU A 288 15.02 27.50 7.52
C LEU A 288 15.61 26.87 8.78
N GLY A 289 14.78 26.20 9.58
CA GLY A 289 15.21 25.54 10.82
C GLY A 289 16.24 24.42 10.59
N CYS A 290 16.05 23.62 9.54
CA CYS A 290 16.97 22.54 9.16
C CYS A 290 18.18 23.02 8.36
N LYS A 291 18.28 24.31 8.00
CA LYS A 291 19.28 24.83 7.04
C LYS A 291 19.33 24.01 5.75
N ALA A 292 18.15 23.70 5.23
CA ALA A 292 17.95 22.77 4.14
C ALA A 292 17.74 23.49 2.80
N LYS A 293 17.85 22.73 1.71
CA LYS A 293 17.57 23.20 0.35
C LYS A 293 16.51 22.33 -0.33
N GLY A 294 15.79 22.91 -1.28
CA GLY A 294 14.76 22.18 -2.00
C GLY A 294 14.04 23.01 -3.04
N THR A 295 13.10 22.35 -3.70
CA THR A 295 12.22 22.96 -4.69
C THR A 295 10.80 22.93 -4.16
N LEU A 296 10.26 24.12 -3.88
CA LEU A 296 8.91 24.33 -3.40
C LEU A 296 7.99 24.69 -4.57
N VAL A 297 6.91 23.91 -4.74
CA VAL A 297 5.89 24.15 -5.76
C VAL A 297 4.64 24.71 -5.09
N VAL A 298 4.23 25.92 -5.49
CA VAL A 298 3.09 26.63 -4.91
C VAL A 298 2.30 27.39 -5.98
N PRO A 299 1.00 27.64 -5.79
CA PRO A 299 0.27 28.56 -6.64
C PRO A 299 0.79 30.00 -6.49
N ASP A 300 0.78 30.78 -7.58
CA ASP A 300 1.09 32.22 -7.57
C ASP A 300 -0.11 33.00 -6.98
N TRP A 301 -0.29 32.89 -5.66
CA TRP A 301 -1.38 33.50 -4.91
C TRP A 301 -0.84 34.57 -3.96
N LYS A 302 -0.81 35.82 -4.44
CA LYS A 302 -0.30 36.97 -3.67
C LYS A 302 -1.05 37.24 -2.37
N SER A 303 -2.32 36.87 -2.29
CA SER A 303 -3.15 37.02 -1.09
C SER A 303 -3.02 35.85 -0.11
N ALA A 304 -2.25 34.81 -0.44
CA ALA A 304 -2.09 33.65 0.44
C ALA A 304 -1.18 33.99 1.63
N THR A 305 -1.44 33.34 2.77
CA THR A 305 -0.72 33.57 4.03
C THR A 305 0.78 33.27 3.95
N PHE A 306 1.23 32.45 2.98
CA PHE A 306 2.64 32.18 2.76
C PHE A 306 3.35 33.26 1.94
N TRP A 307 2.63 34.14 1.24
CA TRP A 307 3.25 35.11 0.33
C TRP A 307 4.27 36.04 0.99
N PRO A 308 4.04 36.58 2.21
CA PRO A 308 5.01 37.40 2.94
C PRO A 308 6.31 36.66 3.33
N LEU A 309 6.28 35.32 3.31
CA LEU A 309 7.48 34.50 3.47
C LEU A 309 8.26 34.37 2.17
N LEU A 310 7.66 34.68 1.02
CA LEU A 310 8.36 34.66 -0.26
C LEU A 310 8.92 36.03 -0.64
N GLN A 311 8.11 37.08 -0.45
CA GLN A 311 8.48 38.46 -0.75
C GLN A 311 8.33 39.34 0.48
N ASP A 312 9.22 40.31 0.64
CA ASP A 312 9.04 41.40 1.60
C ASP A 312 8.03 42.46 1.12
N GLU A 313 7.79 43.46 1.97
CA GLU A 313 6.88 44.59 1.68
C GLU A 313 7.29 45.40 0.44
N ASN A 314 8.58 45.36 0.07
CA ASN A 314 9.14 46.03 -1.11
C ASN A 314 9.13 45.12 -2.36
N SER A 315 8.41 44.00 -2.33
CA SER A 315 8.35 42.99 -3.40
C SER A 315 9.73 42.37 -3.74
N LYS A 316 10.71 42.44 -2.84
CA LYS A 316 11.98 41.75 -2.99
C LYS A 316 11.85 40.32 -2.46
N TRP A 317 12.41 39.37 -3.20
CA TRP A 317 12.46 37.97 -2.76
C TRP A 317 13.34 37.84 -1.51
N LYS A 318 12.93 36.98 -0.57
CA LYS A 318 13.73 36.69 0.62
C LYS A 318 15.09 36.09 0.24
N TRP A 319 16.10 36.31 1.06
CA TRP A 319 17.50 35.95 0.81
C TRP A 319 17.73 34.44 0.52
N TYR A 320 16.88 33.58 1.08
CA TYR A 320 16.93 32.13 0.89
C TYR A 320 16.32 31.65 -0.43
N ILE A 321 15.70 32.54 -1.20
CA ILE A 321 15.15 32.22 -2.52
C ILE A 321 16.23 32.49 -3.56
N LYS A 322 16.68 31.42 -4.23
CA LYS A 322 17.82 31.46 -5.15
C LYS A 322 17.41 31.55 -6.62
N ASP A 323 16.27 30.96 -6.98
CA ASP A 323 15.74 30.98 -8.35
C ASP A 323 14.23 30.74 -8.35
N ILE A 324 13.51 31.25 -9.35
CA ILE A 324 12.07 31.08 -9.50
C ILE A 324 11.72 30.87 -10.97
N ILE A 325 10.93 29.83 -11.25
CA ILE A 325 10.34 29.60 -12.56
C ILE A 325 8.83 29.73 -12.44
N LYS A 326 8.26 30.60 -13.28
CA LYS A 326 6.82 30.84 -13.36
C LYS A 326 6.21 30.07 -14.50
N PHE A 327 5.12 29.38 -14.23
CA PHE A 327 4.37 28.64 -15.23
C PHE A 327 2.97 29.22 -15.36
N LYS A 328 2.61 29.60 -16.58
CA LYS A 328 1.36 30.34 -16.85
C LYS A 328 0.11 29.51 -16.61
N ASN A 329 0.16 28.19 -16.85
CA ASN A 329 -1.00 27.34 -16.83
C ASN A 329 -0.86 26.19 -15.83
N GLY A 330 -1.50 26.35 -14.67
CA GLY A 330 -1.45 25.35 -13.60
C GLY A 330 -2.07 24.01 -13.97
N CYS A 331 -3.02 23.93 -14.92
CA CYS A 331 -3.63 22.65 -15.29
C CYS A 331 -2.67 21.70 -16.03
N ASP A 332 -1.60 22.22 -16.62
CA ASP A 332 -0.58 21.41 -17.29
C ASP A 332 0.44 20.82 -16.28
N ILE A 333 0.43 21.35 -15.06
CA ILE A 333 1.39 21.05 -14.00
C ILE A 333 0.74 20.28 -12.87
N CYS A 334 -0.43 20.72 -12.41
CA CYS A 334 -1.12 20.14 -11.27
C CYS A 334 -2.11 19.07 -11.75
N LYS A 335 -2.24 18.01 -10.96
CA LYS A 335 -3.21 16.95 -11.16
C LYS A 335 -3.91 16.65 -9.83
N GLN A 336 -5.22 16.46 -9.88
CA GLN A 336 -5.98 16.04 -8.70
C GLN A 336 -5.51 14.64 -8.25
N GLY A 337 -5.35 14.48 -6.93
CA GLY A 337 -5.13 13.19 -6.31
C GLY A 337 -6.36 12.27 -6.40
N LYS A 338 -6.57 11.44 -5.37
CA LYS A 338 -7.72 10.50 -5.35
C LYS A 338 -9.03 11.18 -5.06
N ASN A 339 -9.00 12.32 -4.37
CA ASN A 339 -10.16 13.16 -4.21
C ASN A 339 -10.34 14.10 -5.41
N LYS A 340 -11.38 13.86 -6.21
CA LYS A 340 -11.70 14.67 -7.40
C LYS A 340 -12.43 15.98 -7.09
N ASN A 341 -12.64 16.28 -5.81
CA ASN A 341 -13.21 17.55 -5.37
C ASN A 341 -12.15 18.63 -5.09
N SER A 342 -10.86 18.29 -5.14
CA SER A 342 -9.79 19.30 -4.95
C SER A 342 -9.80 20.32 -6.08
N TYR A 343 -9.72 21.62 -5.74
CA TYR A 343 -9.64 22.68 -6.74
C TYR A 343 -8.32 22.63 -7.52
N ILE A 344 -7.21 22.38 -6.84
CA ILE A 344 -5.87 22.33 -7.43
C ILE A 344 -5.74 21.07 -8.28
N GLY A 345 -5.25 21.25 -9.52
CA GLY A 345 -5.13 20.18 -10.51
C GLY A 345 -6.44 19.78 -11.19
N SER A 346 -7.55 20.47 -10.91
CA SER A 346 -8.79 20.33 -11.68
C SER A 346 -8.64 21.00 -13.06
N LYS A 347 -9.50 20.64 -14.03
CA LYS A 347 -9.53 21.32 -15.34
C LYS A 347 -9.83 22.82 -15.25
N ASN A 348 -10.42 23.25 -14.15
CA ASN A 348 -10.77 24.65 -13.90
C ASN A 348 -9.61 25.44 -13.24
N PHE A 349 -8.53 24.75 -12.84
CA PHE A 349 -7.38 25.38 -12.22
C PHE A 349 -6.48 26.04 -13.26
N LYS A 350 -6.74 27.32 -13.56
CA LYS A 350 -5.98 28.13 -14.53
C LYS A 350 -4.98 29.09 -13.88
N HIS A 351 -4.76 28.97 -12.58
CA HIS A 351 -3.81 29.81 -11.86
C HIS A 351 -2.37 29.48 -12.27
N GLN A 352 -1.49 30.48 -12.15
CA GLN A 352 -0.06 30.26 -12.37
C GLN A 352 0.52 29.44 -11.22
N ILE A 353 1.55 28.65 -11.53
CA ILE A 353 2.33 27.88 -10.56
C ILE A 353 3.75 28.44 -10.52
N LEU A 354 4.29 28.55 -9.31
CA LEU A 354 5.68 28.88 -9.05
C LEU A 354 6.42 27.61 -8.65
N ALA A 355 7.54 27.34 -9.31
CA ALA A 355 8.58 26.49 -8.76
C ALA A 355 9.65 27.41 -8.18
N ILE A 356 9.92 27.27 -6.88
CA ILE A 356 10.80 28.16 -6.12
C ILE A 356 11.98 27.33 -5.62
N ARG A 357 13.18 27.70 -6.03
CA ARG A 357 14.41 27.13 -5.50
C ARG A 357 14.77 27.83 -4.20
N ILE A 358 14.75 27.09 -3.11
CA ILE A 358 15.10 27.57 -1.77
C ILE A 358 16.41 26.92 -1.34
N ASP A 359 17.31 27.72 -0.79
CA ASP A 359 18.55 27.25 -0.17
C ASP A 359 18.83 28.07 1.10
N CYS A 360 18.69 27.40 2.25
CA CYS A 360 18.90 27.99 3.58
C CYS A 360 20.25 27.57 4.21
N SER A 361 21.18 27.05 3.41
CA SER A 361 22.46 26.50 3.91
C SER A 361 23.48 27.56 4.32
N GLU A 362 23.24 28.82 3.97
CA GLU A 362 24.14 29.96 4.22
C GLU A 362 24.12 30.44 5.67
#